data_AF-A0A453P6G4-F1
#
_entry.id   AF-A0A453P6G4-F1
#
_cell.length_a   1.000
_cell.length_b   1.000
_cell.length_c   1.000
_cell.angle_alpha   90.00
_cell.angle_beta   90.00
_cell.angle_gamma   90.00
#
_symmetry.space_group_name_H-M   'P 1'
#
loop_
_entity.id
_entity.type
_entity.pdbx_description
1 polymer ?
#
loop_
_entity_poly.entity_id
_entity_poly.type
_entity_poly.pdbx_seq_one_letter_code
_entity_poly.pdbx_strand_id
1 'polypeptide(L)'
;PTPLVSFPATALVLPEPLGVVLIFSCWNLPLGLALEPLSGALAAGNAVVLKPSELAPATAAFLAANIPRYLDAEAVKVVLGAAEIGQELMEHRWDKVLFTGGARVGRIIMTKAAKYLTPVALELGSKCPCIVDWLDSKRDSQVAVNRIIGAKWSTCAGQACIAIDYILVEEQFAPILVWFLLNCSCFMILITCCFTF
;
A
#
# COMPACT_ATOMS: atom_id res chain seq x y z
N PRO A 1 -21.77 25.47 4.48
CA PRO A 1 -22.86 26.40 4.88
C PRO A 1 -23.76 26.64 3.66
N THR A 2 -25.09 26.70 3.84
CA THR A 2 -26.00 26.95 2.71
C THR A 2 -25.79 28.36 2.15
N PRO A 3 -25.62 28.54 0.82
CA PRO A 3 -25.52 29.87 0.22
C PRO A 3 -26.76 30.72 0.50
N LEU A 4 -26.58 32.05 0.69
CA LEU A 4 -27.67 32.97 0.99
C LEU A 4 -28.77 32.99 -0.08
N VAL A 5 -28.39 32.77 -1.35
CA VAL A 5 -29.31 32.67 -2.50
C VAL A 5 -30.33 31.52 -2.36
N SER A 6 -30.04 30.54 -1.52
CA SER A 6 -30.90 29.38 -1.29
C SER A 6 -31.78 29.52 -0.04
N PHE A 7 -31.82 30.66 0.65
CA PHE A 7 -32.73 30.86 1.79
C PHE A 7 -34.20 30.65 1.36
N PRO A 8 -35.04 29.90 2.12
CA PRO A 8 -34.81 29.35 3.47
C PRO A 8 -34.36 27.87 3.49
N ALA A 9 -33.81 27.33 2.40
CA ALA A 9 -33.44 25.92 2.30
C ALA A 9 -32.27 25.53 3.23
N THR A 10 -32.21 24.24 3.56
CA THR A 10 -31.11 23.60 4.30
C THR A 10 -30.32 22.67 3.38
N ALA A 11 -29.01 22.54 3.59
CA ALA A 11 -28.14 21.64 2.83
C ALA A 11 -27.45 20.61 3.75
N LEU A 12 -27.32 19.38 3.26
CA LEU A 12 -26.62 18.28 3.92
C LEU A 12 -25.71 17.57 2.90
N VAL A 13 -24.60 17.02 3.36
CA VAL A 13 -23.74 16.12 2.58
C VAL A 13 -23.94 14.71 3.12
N LEU A 14 -24.35 13.79 2.26
CA LEU A 14 -24.57 12.38 2.59
C LEU A 14 -23.56 11.51 1.82
N PRO A 15 -22.79 10.64 2.49
CA PRO A 15 -21.95 9.68 1.80
C PRO A 15 -22.81 8.52 1.27
N GLU A 16 -22.62 8.16 0.02
CA GLU A 16 -23.27 7.03 -0.65
C GLU A 16 -22.22 6.10 -1.25
N PRO A 17 -22.48 4.78 -1.34
CA PRO A 17 -21.58 3.84 -2.01
C PRO A 17 -21.41 4.21 -3.48
N LEU A 18 -20.22 3.94 -4.02
CA LEU A 18 -19.97 4.12 -5.45
C LEU A 18 -20.59 2.98 -6.28
N GLY A 19 -20.57 1.75 -5.76
CA GLY A 19 -21.09 0.56 -6.43
C GLY A 19 -20.16 -0.62 -6.30
N VAL A 20 -19.56 -1.08 -7.40
CA VAL A 20 -18.63 -2.22 -7.45
C VAL A 20 -17.18 -1.73 -7.54
N VAL A 21 -16.37 -2.14 -6.58
CA VAL A 21 -14.97 -1.75 -6.43
C VAL A 21 -14.04 -2.89 -6.80
N LEU A 22 -13.08 -2.64 -7.67
CA LEU A 22 -11.99 -3.57 -7.98
C LEU A 22 -10.73 -3.20 -7.20
N ILE A 23 -10.14 -4.17 -6.50
CA ILE A 23 -8.92 -4.00 -5.70
C ILE A 23 -7.84 -4.92 -6.26
N PHE A 24 -6.71 -4.35 -6.65
CA PHE A 24 -5.48 -5.07 -6.95
C PHE A 24 -4.49 -4.92 -5.79
N SER A 25 -4.22 -5.99 -5.04
CA SER A 25 -3.26 -5.96 -3.93
C SER A 25 -1.85 -6.39 -4.35
N CYS A 26 -0.83 -5.79 -3.75
CA CYS A 26 0.58 -6.08 -4.04
C CYS A 26 1.11 -7.27 -3.22
N TRP A 27 2.26 -7.82 -3.61
CA TRP A 27 2.85 -9.04 -3.03
C TRP A 27 3.66 -8.84 -1.76
N ASN A 28 4.14 -7.64 -1.49
CA ASN A 28 5.13 -7.40 -0.44
C ASN A 28 4.53 -7.36 0.97
N LEU A 29 3.27 -6.94 1.09
CA LEU A 29 2.45 -7.01 2.32
C LEU A 29 1.07 -7.56 1.96
N PRO A 30 1.00 -8.80 1.46
CA PRO A 30 -0.11 -9.27 0.63
C PRO A 30 -1.43 -9.44 1.40
N LEU A 31 -1.36 -9.63 2.72
CA LEU A 31 -2.54 -9.68 3.57
C LEU A 31 -3.07 -8.27 3.91
N GLY A 32 -2.18 -7.38 4.38
CA GLY A 32 -2.56 -6.01 4.74
C GLY A 32 -3.07 -5.22 3.54
N LEU A 33 -2.33 -5.23 2.43
CA LEU A 33 -2.68 -4.53 1.19
C LEU A 33 -3.90 -5.12 0.46
N ALA A 34 -4.39 -6.28 0.89
CA ALA A 34 -5.65 -6.84 0.42
C ALA A 34 -6.81 -6.45 1.35
N LEU A 35 -6.65 -6.68 2.65
CA LEU A 35 -7.74 -6.56 3.63
C LEU A 35 -8.04 -5.12 4.04
N GLU A 36 -7.04 -4.24 4.10
CA GLU A 36 -7.23 -2.83 4.45
C GLU A 36 -8.12 -2.10 3.45
N PRO A 37 -7.83 -2.10 2.12
CA PRO A 37 -8.73 -1.47 1.16
C PRO A 37 -10.08 -2.19 1.04
N LEU A 38 -10.13 -3.52 1.23
CA LEU A 38 -11.37 -4.29 1.26
C LEU A 38 -12.29 -3.82 2.40
N SER A 39 -11.75 -3.68 3.61
CA SER A 39 -12.49 -3.20 4.78
C SER A 39 -13.08 -1.81 4.54
N GLY A 40 -12.29 -0.88 3.98
CA GLY A 40 -12.76 0.46 3.65
C GLY A 40 -13.87 0.47 2.59
N ALA A 41 -13.75 -0.35 1.54
CA ALA A 41 -14.76 -0.44 0.49
C ALA A 41 -16.09 -1.01 1.02
N LEU A 42 -16.04 -2.04 1.87
CA LEU A 42 -17.21 -2.64 2.51
C LEU A 42 -17.88 -1.68 3.49
N ALA A 43 -17.09 -0.99 4.32
CA ALA A 43 -17.61 0.00 5.27
C ALA A 43 -18.32 1.17 4.57
N ALA A 44 -17.89 1.50 3.35
CA ALA A 44 -18.55 2.49 2.49
C ALA A 44 -19.77 1.93 1.72
N GLY A 45 -20.15 0.66 1.93
CA GLY A 45 -21.35 0.04 1.35
C GLY A 45 -21.18 -0.52 -0.05
N ASN A 46 -19.95 -0.78 -0.50
CA ASN A 46 -19.68 -1.26 -1.87
C ASN A 46 -19.59 -2.79 -1.94
N ALA A 47 -19.91 -3.34 -3.12
CA ALA A 47 -19.47 -4.68 -3.51
C ALA A 47 -18.01 -4.65 -3.96
N VAL A 48 -17.28 -5.75 -3.81
CA VAL A 48 -15.82 -5.78 -4.03
C VAL A 48 -15.37 -7.01 -4.80
N VAL A 49 -14.52 -6.78 -5.80
CA VAL A 49 -13.70 -7.82 -6.42
C VAL A 49 -12.25 -7.59 -6.01
N LEU A 50 -11.64 -8.57 -5.35
CA LEU A 50 -10.26 -8.56 -4.92
C LEU A 50 -9.42 -9.45 -5.83
N LYS A 51 -8.39 -8.88 -6.47
CA LYS A 51 -7.37 -9.60 -7.22
C LYS A 51 -6.04 -9.55 -6.47
N PRO A 52 -5.69 -10.57 -5.68
CA PRO A 52 -4.39 -10.64 -5.01
C PRO A 52 -3.25 -10.89 -5.99
N SER A 53 -2.05 -10.44 -5.65
CA SER A 53 -0.86 -10.64 -6.48
C SER A 53 -0.46 -12.11 -6.58
N GLU A 54 -0.19 -12.56 -7.81
CA GLU A 54 0.33 -13.89 -8.13
C GLU A 54 1.73 -14.16 -7.55
N LEU A 55 2.49 -13.10 -7.25
CA LEU A 55 3.82 -13.19 -6.63
C LEU A 55 3.77 -13.53 -5.12
N ALA A 56 2.58 -13.62 -4.53
CA ALA A 56 2.36 -14.10 -3.16
C ALA A 56 1.34 -15.27 -3.14
N PRO A 57 1.64 -16.42 -3.79
CA PRO A 57 0.65 -17.44 -4.12
C PRO A 57 0.01 -18.09 -2.90
N ALA A 58 0.77 -18.29 -1.81
CA ALA A 58 0.24 -18.85 -0.56
C ALA A 58 -0.81 -17.93 0.08
N THR A 59 -0.55 -16.62 0.13
CA THR A 59 -1.51 -15.63 0.65
C THR A 59 -2.71 -15.47 -0.26
N ALA A 60 -2.49 -15.45 -1.58
CA ALA A 60 -3.57 -15.38 -2.56
C ALA A 60 -4.53 -16.58 -2.43
N ALA A 61 -4.00 -17.80 -2.32
CA ALA A 61 -4.79 -19.01 -2.09
C ALA A 61 -5.51 -18.96 -0.73
N PHE A 62 -4.84 -18.50 0.33
CA PHE A 62 -5.46 -18.31 1.63
C PHE A 62 -6.65 -17.35 1.59
N LEU A 63 -6.50 -16.19 0.93
CA LEU A 63 -7.58 -15.20 0.77
C LEU A 63 -8.76 -15.80 0.00
N ALA A 64 -8.50 -16.47 -1.13
CA ALA A 64 -9.54 -17.08 -1.95
C ALA A 64 -10.31 -18.19 -1.20
N ALA A 65 -9.63 -18.99 -0.38
CA ALA A 65 -10.26 -20.06 0.39
C ALA A 65 -11.07 -19.55 1.59
N ASN A 66 -10.67 -18.42 2.19
CA ASN A 66 -11.25 -17.97 3.46
C ASN A 66 -12.25 -16.83 3.33
N ILE A 67 -12.05 -15.86 2.44
CA ILE A 67 -12.99 -14.73 2.29
C ILE A 67 -14.45 -15.18 2.10
N PRO A 68 -14.77 -16.13 1.21
CA PRO A 68 -16.14 -16.59 1.00
C PRO A 68 -16.77 -17.31 2.20
N ARG A 69 -15.97 -17.72 3.20
CA ARG A 69 -16.47 -18.39 4.41
C ARG A 69 -16.96 -17.40 5.47
N TYR A 70 -16.52 -16.15 5.39
CA TYR A 70 -16.78 -15.12 6.40
C TYR A 70 -17.55 -13.91 5.86
N LEU A 71 -17.45 -13.64 4.55
CA LEU A 71 -18.11 -12.52 3.89
C LEU A 71 -19.16 -13.01 2.90
N ASP A 72 -20.13 -12.14 2.59
CA ASP A 72 -21.15 -12.39 1.58
C ASP A 72 -20.47 -12.69 0.22
N ALA A 73 -20.68 -13.90 -0.26
CA ALA A 73 -20.04 -14.39 -1.47
C ALA A 73 -20.60 -13.77 -2.74
N GLU A 74 -21.77 -13.13 -2.73
CA GLU A 74 -22.29 -12.35 -3.86
C GLU A 74 -21.68 -10.95 -3.87
N ALA A 75 -21.50 -10.34 -2.70
CA ALA A 75 -20.92 -9.01 -2.57
C ALA A 75 -19.39 -8.98 -2.66
N VAL A 76 -18.69 -10.06 -2.29
CA VAL A 76 -17.22 -10.12 -2.28
C VAL A 76 -16.70 -11.33 -3.05
N LYS A 77 -15.94 -11.08 -4.12
CA LYS A 77 -15.27 -12.11 -4.91
C LYS A 77 -13.76 -11.97 -4.85
N VAL A 78 -13.05 -13.09 -4.77
CA VAL A 78 -11.60 -13.15 -4.94
C VAL A 78 -11.29 -13.79 -6.28
N VAL A 79 -10.56 -13.08 -7.13
CA VAL A 79 -10.18 -13.55 -8.47
C VAL A 79 -8.67 -13.75 -8.51
N LEU A 80 -8.25 -15.00 -8.74
CA LEU A 80 -6.83 -15.35 -8.86
C LEU A 80 -6.37 -15.25 -10.32
N GLY A 81 -5.08 -15.00 -10.51
CA GLY A 81 -4.46 -14.99 -11.84
C GLY A 81 -3.31 -14.01 -11.92
N ALA A 82 -2.60 -14.03 -13.05
CA ALA A 82 -1.48 -13.13 -13.30
C ALA A 82 -1.94 -11.83 -13.98
N ALA A 83 -1.12 -11.29 -14.89
CA ALA A 83 -1.37 -10.03 -15.56
C ALA A 83 -2.55 -10.10 -16.54
N GLU A 84 -2.75 -11.25 -17.19
CA GLU A 84 -3.78 -11.49 -18.21
C GLU A 84 -5.18 -11.33 -17.61
N ILE A 85 -5.42 -11.97 -16.47
CA ILE A 85 -6.67 -11.83 -15.71
C ILE A 85 -6.88 -10.39 -15.25
N GLY A 86 -5.81 -9.70 -14.82
CA GLY A 86 -5.91 -8.28 -14.48
C GLY A 86 -6.28 -7.39 -15.67
N GLN A 87 -5.80 -7.72 -16.87
CA GLN A 87 -6.15 -7.01 -18.10
C GLN A 87 -7.59 -7.24 -18.51
N GLU A 88 -8.09 -8.47 -18.37
CA GLU A 88 -9.48 -8.86 -18.63
C GLU A 88 -10.45 -8.17 -17.67
N LEU A 89 -10.14 -8.20 -16.36
CA LEU A 89 -10.92 -7.47 -15.35
C LEU A 89 -11.09 -5.99 -15.71
N MET A 90 -10.03 -5.36 -16.22
CA MET A 90 -10.05 -3.95 -16.63
C MET A 90 -10.76 -3.67 -17.97
N GLU A 91 -11.26 -4.68 -18.67
CA GLU A 91 -12.21 -4.48 -19.78
C GLU A 91 -13.67 -4.36 -19.29
N HIS A 92 -13.96 -4.63 -18.02
CA HIS A 92 -15.27 -4.38 -17.42
C HIS A 92 -15.38 -2.96 -16.85
N ARG A 93 -16.62 -2.47 -16.69
CA ARG A 93 -16.92 -1.21 -16.01
C ARG A 93 -16.89 -1.43 -14.49
N TRP A 94 -16.16 -0.56 -13.80
CA TRP A 94 -16.09 -0.50 -12.34
C TRP A 94 -16.49 0.88 -11.86
N ASP A 95 -17.04 0.96 -10.65
CA ASP A 95 -17.40 2.25 -10.04
C ASP A 95 -16.20 2.86 -9.28
N LYS A 96 -15.22 2.03 -8.90
CA LYS A 96 -13.89 2.45 -8.45
C LYS A 96 -12.85 1.36 -8.69
N VAL A 97 -11.61 1.76 -8.95
CA VAL A 97 -10.45 0.83 -8.92
C VAL A 97 -9.42 1.31 -7.91
N LEU A 98 -8.95 0.41 -7.06
CA LEU A 98 -7.79 0.61 -6.20
C LEU A 98 -6.66 -0.29 -6.68
N PHE A 99 -5.47 0.28 -6.89
CA PHE A 99 -4.31 -0.45 -7.33
C PHE A 99 -3.09 -0.09 -6.48
N THR A 100 -2.47 -1.10 -5.88
CA THR A 100 -1.17 -0.95 -5.21
C THR A 100 -0.09 -1.65 -6.01
N GLY A 101 0.95 -0.93 -6.43
CA GLY A 101 2.05 -1.52 -7.20
C GLY A 101 2.95 -0.53 -7.93
N GLY A 102 3.53 -0.95 -9.05
CA GLY A 102 4.49 -0.14 -9.81
C GLY A 102 3.82 0.91 -10.70
N ALA A 103 4.44 2.09 -10.83
CA ALA A 103 3.91 3.21 -11.62
C ALA A 103 3.66 2.89 -13.10
N ARG A 104 4.43 1.96 -13.69
CA ARG A 104 4.21 1.48 -15.06
C ARG A 104 2.83 0.83 -15.19
N VAL A 105 2.46 -0.04 -14.27
CA VAL A 105 1.14 -0.71 -14.28
C VAL A 105 0.04 0.26 -13.84
N GLY A 106 0.31 1.13 -12.87
CA GLY A 106 -0.64 2.18 -12.47
C GLY A 106 -1.11 3.06 -13.64
N ARG A 107 -0.19 3.44 -14.55
CA ARG A 107 -0.55 4.14 -15.80
C ARG A 107 -1.46 3.31 -16.70
N ILE A 108 -1.20 2.01 -16.84
CA ILE A 108 -2.05 1.10 -17.64
C ILE A 108 -3.46 1.02 -17.04
N ILE A 109 -3.56 0.87 -15.71
CA ILE A 109 -4.83 0.86 -14.98
C ILE A 109 -5.61 2.15 -15.25
N MET A 110 -4.97 3.31 -15.08
CA MET A 110 -5.62 4.61 -15.29
C MET A 110 -6.09 4.79 -16.75
N THR A 111 -5.28 4.39 -17.73
CA THR A 111 -5.66 4.43 -19.15
C THR A 111 -6.89 3.57 -19.43
N LYS A 112 -6.96 2.36 -18.87
CA LYS A 112 -8.14 1.50 -19.05
C LYS A 112 -9.38 2.03 -18.33
N ALA A 113 -9.21 2.51 -17.09
CA ALA A 113 -10.29 3.12 -16.31
C ALA A 113 -10.92 4.34 -16.99
N ALA A 114 -10.11 5.13 -17.73
CA ALA A 114 -10.59 6.29 -18.47
C ALA A 114 -11.67 5.96 -19.52
N LYS A 115 -11.67 4.75 -20.10
CA LYS A 115 -12.72 4.30 -21.05
C LYS A 115 -14.13 4.34 -20.43
N TYR A 116 -14.22 4.17 -19.12
CA TYR A 116 -15.47 4.11 -18.37
C TYR A 116 -15.68 5.28 -17.42
N LEU A 117 -14.78 6.28 -17.44
CA LEU A 117 -14.72 7.38 -16.47
C LEU A 117 -14.66 6.89 -15.01
N THR A 118 -14.04 5.73 -14.79
CA THR A 118 -13.93 5.13 -13.46
C THR A 118 -12.88 5.87 -12.63
N PRO A 119 -13.20 6.36 -11.42
CA PRO A 119 -12.22 6.95 -10.52
C PRO A 119 -11.23 5.89 -10.02
N VAL A 120 -9.95 6.24 -9.97
CA VAL A 120 -8.88 5.35 -9.50
C VAL A 120 -8.20 5.89 -8.24
N ALA A 121 -7.75 5.00 -7.35
CA ALA A 121 -6.75 5.30 -6.33
C ALA A 121 -5.51 4.45 -6.63
N LEU A 122 -4.36 5.10 -6.81
CA LEU A 122 -3.11 4.47 -7.22
C LEU A 122 -2.07 4.62 -6.11
N GLU A 123 -1.86 3.56 -5.34
CA GLU A 123 -0.83 3.48 -4.30
C GLU A 123 0.47 2.97 -4.93
N LEU A 124 1.32 3.92 -5.33
CA LEU A 124 2.53 3.63 -6.11
C LEU A 124 3.81 3.73 -5.27
N GLY A 125 4.86 3.10 -5.76
CA GLY A 125 6.19 3.25 -5.17
C GLY A 125 6.90 4.54 -5.58
N SER A 126 7.87 4.94 -4.77
CA SER A 126 8.87 5.98 -5.05
C SER A 126 10.17 5.65 -4.33
N LYS A 127 11.17 6.53 -4.41
CA LYS A 127 12.39 6.47 -3.61
C LYS A 127 12.23 7.40 -2.40
N CYS A 128 11.88 6.86 -1.24
CA CYS A 128 11.70 7.65 -0.03
C CYS A 128 13.06 8.06 0.57
N PRO A 129 13.42 9.36 0.59
CA PRO A 129 14.64 9.83 1.23
C PRO A 129 14.50 9.82 2.75
N CYS A 130 15.59 9.53 3.45
CA CYS A 130 15.77 9.87 4.86
C CYS A 130 16.82 10.98 4.96
N ILE A 131 16.40 12.17 5.37
CA ILE A 131 17.32 13.30 5.57
C ILE A 131 17.80 13.25 7.03
N VAL A 132 19.11 13.15 7.21
CA VAL A 132 19.76 13.12 8.51
C VAL A 132 20.60 14.39 8.65
N ASP A 133 20.12 15.27 9.52
CA ASP A 133 20.86 16.46 9.96
C ASP A 133 21.80 16.09 11.12
N TRP A 134 22.40 17.10 11.75
CA TRP A 134 23.23 16.95 12.93
C TRP A 134 22.47 16.28 14.09
N LEU A 135 23.15 15.36 14.80
CA LEU A 135 22.60 14.64 15.94
C LEU A 135 23.30 15.12 17.22
N ASP A 136 22.59 15.91 18.03
CA ASP A 136 23.13 16.66 19.17
C ASP A 136 23.62 15.80 20.33
N SER A 137 23.16 14.55 20.44
CA SER A 137 23.53 13.66 21.54
C SER A 137 23.68 12.20 21.10
N LYS A 138 24.47 11.44 21.86
CA LYS A 138 24.60 9.98 21.68
C LYS A 138 23.25 9.26 21.73
N ARG A 139 22.31 9.77 22.54
CA ARG A 139 20.94 9.22 22.62
C ARG A 139 20.20 9.44 21.31
N ASP A 140 20.27 10.65 20.74
CA ASP A 140 19.59 10.98 19.48
C ASP A 140 20.18 10.19 18.32
N SER A 141 21.52 10.03 18.29
CA SER A 141 22.20 9.14 17.36
C SER A 141 21.65 7.71 17.42
N GLN A 142 21.54 7.14 18.62
CA GLN A 142 21.04 5.77 18.77
C GLN A 142 19.58 5.62 18.33
N VAL A 143 18.71 6.57 18.69
CA VAL A 143 17.30 6.54 18.32
C VAL A 143 17.12 6.69 16.81
N ALA A 144 17.83 7.63 16.18
CA ALA A 144 17.80 7.83 14.74
C ALA A 144 18.24 6.58 14.00
N VAL A 145 19.38 6.00 14.38
CA VAL A 145 19.95 4.78 13.78
C VAL A 145 19.00 3.59 13.91
N ASN A 146 18.42 3.38 15.10
CA ASN A 146 17.43 2.30 15.31
C ASN A 146 16.20 2.48 14.40
N ARG A 147 15.70 3.71 14.26
CA ARG A 147 14.56 4.01 13.39
C ARG A 147 14.90 3.84 11.91
N ILE A 148 16.08 4.26 11.48
CA ILE A 148 16.54 4.10 10.09
C ILE A 148 16.64 2.62 9.74
N ILE A 149 17.32 1.83 10.58
CA ILE A 149 17.46 0.38 10.39
C ILE A 149 16.09 -0.30 10.40
N GLY A 150 15.21 0.06 11.35
CA GLY A 150 13.86 -0.46 11.42
C GLY A 150 13.07 -0.14 10.15
N ALA A 151 13.01 1.12 9.74
CA ALA A 151 12.29 1.55 8.55
C ALA A 151 12.85 0.94 7.25
N LYS A 152 14.15 0.62 7.21
CA LYS A 152 14.77 -0.03 6.05
C LYS A 152 14.57 -1.54 6.03
N TRP A 153 14.74 -2.24 7.15
CA TRP A 153 14.89 -3.71 7.15
C TRP A 153 13.82 -4.48 7.91
N SER A 154 13.04 -3.83 8.80
CA SER A 154 12.06 -4.54 9.63
C SER A 154 10.96 -5.24 8.85
N THR A 155 10.48 -4.60 7.78
CA THR A 155 9.31 -5.06 7.04
C THR A 155 9.74 -5.54 5.67
N CYS A 156 9.49 -6.82 5.38
CA CYS A 156 9.72 -7.43 4.08
C CYS A 156 11.15 -7.23 3.54
N ALA A 157 12.16 -7.23 4.43
CA ALA A 157 13.57 -6.97 4.08
C ALA A 157 13.77 -5.70 3.22
N GLY A 158 13.00 -4.65 3.51
CA GLY A 158 13.06 -3.37 2.79
C GLY A 158 12.26 -3.31 1.49
N GLN A 159 11.52 -4.36 1.16
CA GLN A 159 10.56 -4.37 0.07
C GLN A 159 9.24 -3.73 0.54
N ALA A 160 9.29 -2.46 0.91
CA ALA A 160 8.10 -1.68 1.25
C ALA A 160 8.13 -0.33 0.53
N CYS A 161 6.98 0.12 0.02
CA CYS A 161 6.86 1.38 -0.71
C CYS A 161 7.25 2.60 0.13
N ILE A 162 7.10 2.49 1.46
CA ILE A 162 7.44 3.52 2.45
C ILE A 162 8.80 3.28 3.12
N ALA A 163 9.53 2.23 2.74
CA ALA A 163 10.85 1.97 3.30
C ALA A 163 11.83 3.09 2.88
N ILE A 164 12.80 3.37 3.74
CA ILE A 164 13.89 4.28 3.39
C ILE A 164 14.61 3.69 2.18
N ASP A 165 14.68 4.44 1.09
CA ASP A 165 15.40 4.01 -0.11
C ASP A 165 16.86 4.44 0.00
N TYR A 166 17.09 5.73 0.28
CA TYR A 166 18.41 6.34 0.40
C TYR A 166 18.45 7.38 1.53
N ILE A 167 19.67 7.68 1.98
CA ILE A 167 19.92 8.67 3.03
C ILE A 167 20.58 9.89 2.41
N LEU A 168 20.11 11.09 2.76
CA LEU A 168 20.76 12.36 2.50
C LEU A 168 21.35 12.86 3.82
N VAL A 169 22.66 13.07 3.84
CA VAL A 169 23.42 13.46 5.02
C VAL A 169 24.59 14.33 4.57
N GLU A 170 25.03 15.25 5.43
CA GLU A 170 26.21 16.06 5.17
C GLU A 170 27.45 15.17 5.03
N GLU A 171 28.32 15.46 4.05
CA GLU A 171 29.47 14.62 3.68
C GLU A 171 30.38 14.34 4.87
N GLN A 172 30.63 15.35 5.71
CA GLN A 172 31.44 15.23 6.92
C GLN A 172 30.85 14.26 7.96
N PHE A 173 29.52 14.09 7.99
CA PHE A 173 28.82 13.22 8.93
C PHE A 173 28.57 11.81 8.38
N ALA A 174 28.68 11.60 7.07
CA ALA A 174 28.43 10.31 6.43
C ALA A 174 29.27 9.15 7.03
N PRO A 175 30.59 9.27 7.26
CA PRO A 175 31.38 8.18 7.84
C PRO A 175 30.93 7.82 9.27
N ILE A 176 30.52 8.82 10.04
CA ILE A 176 30.04 8.65 11.42
C ILE A 176 28.70 7.92 11.42
N LEU A 177 27.78 8.33 10.55
CA LEU A 177 26.48 7.67 10.41
C LEU A 177 26.63 6.21 9.95
N VAL A 178 27.51 5.94 8.98
CA VAL A 178 27.81 4.56 8.53
C VAL A 178 28.35 3.73 9.68
N TRP A 179 29.28 4.28 10.48
CA TRP A 179 29.80 3.58 11.65
C TRP A 179 28.69 3.22 12.64
N PHE A 180 27.78 4.15 12.94
CA PHE A 180 26.65 3.86 13.83
C PHE A 180 25.68 2.81 13.26
N LEU A 181 25.38 2.87 11.96
CA LEU A 181 24.49 1.91 11.30
C LEU A 181 25.06 0.48 11.38
N LEU A 182 26.36 0.31 11.11
CA LEU A 182 27.03 -1.00 11.14
C LEU A 182 27.19 -1.56 12.55
N ASN A 183 27.38 -0.70 13.56
CA ASN A 183 27.59 -1.11 14.94
C ASN A 183 26.29 -1.15 15.77
N CYS A 184 25.13 -0.93 15.13
CA CYS A 184 23.86 -1.02 15.80
C CYS A 184 23.46 -2.48 16.05
N SER A 185 23.19 -2.83 17.31
CA SER A 185 22.77 -4.17 17.71
C SER A 185 21.49 -4.65 16.99
N CYS A 186 20.58 -3.72 16.65
CA CYS A 186 19.37 -4.02 15.89
C CYS A 186 19.65 -4.48 14.46
N PHE A 187 20.74 -4.02 13.83
CA PHE A 187 21.13 -4.42 12.48
C PHE A 187 21.45 -5.92 12.40
N MET A 188 22.18 -6.43 13.40
CA MET A 188 22.59 -7.84 13.48
C MET A 188 21.40 -8.79 13.71
N ILE A 189 20.40 -8.35 14.49
CA ILE A 189 19.18 -9.12 14.74
C ILE A 189 18.32 -9.19 13.47
N LEU A 190 18.15 -8.05 12.76
CA LEU A 190 17.32 -7.97 11.56
C LEU A 190 17.90 -8.72 10.36
N ILE A 191 19.23 -8.71 10.19
CA ILE A 191 19.90 -9.55 9.18
C ILE A 191 19.66 -11.01 9.50
N THR A 192 19.85 -11.44 10.74
CA THR A 192 19.65 -12.84 11.12
C THR A 192 18.23 -13.29 10.78
N CYS A 193 17.19 -12.52 11.16
CA CYS A 193 15.79 -12.85 10.84
C CYS A 193 15.43 -12.80 9.34
N CYS A 194 16.08 -11.96 8.52
CA CYS A 194 15.84 -11.91 7.08
C CYS A 194 16.49 -13.07 6.32
N PHE A 195 17.51 -13.73 6.88
CA PHE A 195 18.20 -14.87 6.28
C PHE A 195 17.72 -16.24 6.81
N THR A 196 16.77 -16.29 7.76
CA THR A 196 16.21 -17.56 8.29
C THR A 196 14.92 -18.03 7.62
N PHE A 197 14.58 -17.54 6.42
CA PHE A 197 13.44 -18.04 5.62
C PHE A 197 13.87 -18.42 4.21
#